data_AF-A0A941FNX6-F1
#
_entry.id   AF-A0A941FNX6-F1
#
_cell.length_a   1.000
_cell.length_b   1.000
_cell.length_c   1.000
_cell.angle_alpha   90.00
_cell.angle_beta   90.00
_cell.angle_gamma   90.00
#
_symmetry.space_group_name_H-M   'P 1'
#
loop_
_entity.id
_entity.type
_entity.pdbx_description
1 polymer ?
#
loop_
_entity_poly.entity_id
_entity_poly.type
_entity_poly.pdbx_seq_one_letter_code
_entity_poly.pdbx_strand_id
1 'polypeptide(L)' 'MDSNGCISCHGAELTGGAGAPSLIDTGLKPEEISKIAVKGQGGMPAGMFKGTDEELKTLAEFVSGLSTK' A
#
# COMPACT_ATOMS: atom_id res chain seq x y z
N MET A 1 -4.71 -9.92 -16.03
CA MET A 1 -4.43 -10.16 -14.60
C MET A 1 -3.08 -9.56 -14.27
N ASP A 2 -3.03 -8.28 -13.91
CA ASP A 2 -1.82 -7.64 -13.37
C ASP A 2 -1.89 -7.68 -11.83
N SER A 3 -1.98 -8.89 -11.27
CA SER A 3 -2.20 -9.12 -9.83
C SER A 3 -0.93 -8.96 -8.98
N ASN A 4 0.14 -8.36 -9.52
CA ASN A 4 1.46 -8.27 -8.88
C ASN A 4 1.91 -6.81 -8.62
N GLY A 5 0.97 -5.86 -8.44
CA GLY A 5 1.34 -4.46 -8.18
C GLY A 5 1.96 -4.23 -6.80
N CYS A 6 1.20 -4.54 -5.74
CA CYS A 6 1.58 -4.20 -4.37
C CYS A 6 2.43 -5.31 -3.72
N ILE A 7 1.98 -6.57 -3.85
CA ILE A 7 2.61 -7.75 -3.24
C ILE A 7 4.01 -8.04 -3.82
N SER A 8 4.31 -7.57 -5.03
CA SER A 8 5.62 -7.76 -5.63
C SER A 8 6.74 -7.00 -4.90
N CYS A 9 6.39 -5.96 -4.15
CA CYS A 9 7.36 -5.19 -3.36
C CYS A 9 7.09 -5.32 -1.86
N HIS A 10 5.83 -5.31 -1.44
CA HIS A 10 5.41 -5.36 -0.04
C HIS A 10 5.26 -6.78 0.52
N GLY A 11 5.56 -7.81 -0.28
CA GLY A 11 5.45 -9.21 0.12
C GLY A 11 4.02 -9.74 -0.04
N ALA A 12 3.90 -11.06 -0.20
CA ALA A 12 2.60 -11.73 -0.34
C ALA A 12 1.71 -11.54 0.89
N GLU A 13 2.33 -11.48 2.08
CA GLU A 13 1.65 -11.25 3.35
C GLU A 13 1.57 -9.76 3.73
N LEU A 14 2.02 -8.84 2.87
CA LEU A 14 2.06 -7.40 3.14
C LEU A 14 2.94 -7.02 4.37
N THR A 15 3.74 -7.97 4.87
CA THR A 15 4.70 -7.81 5.97
C THR A 15 5.95 -7.03 5.57
N GLY A 16 6.05 -6.62 4.30
CA GLY A 16 7.20 -5.94 3.74
C GLY A 16 8.20 -6.92 3.13
N GLY A 17 9.14 -6.38 2.36
CA GLY A 17 10.16 -7.14 1.65
C GLY A 17 11.43 -6.33 1.41
N ALA A 18 12.38 -6.91 0.66
CA ALA A 18 13.70 -6.29 0.41
C ALA A 18 13.64 -4.91 -0.27
N GLY A 19 12.51 -4.52 -0.87
CA GLY A 19 12.32 -3.24 -1.54
C GLY A 19 11.21 -2.35 -0.99
N ALA A 20 10.42 -2.80 -0.01
CA ALA A 20 9.31 -2.01 0.52
C ALA A 20 8.97 -2.35 1.98
N PRO A 21 8.51 -1.37 2.77
CA PRO A 21 8.17 -1.57 4.17
C PRO A 21 6.91 -2.43 4.35
N SER A 22 6.74 -2.94 5.57
CA SER A 22 5.47 -3.54 6.01
C SER A 22 4.32 -2.58 5.81
N LEU A 23 3.20 -3.10 5.30
CA LEU A 23 1.92 -2.42 5.28
C LEU A 23 1.06 -2.76 6.50
N ILE A 24 1.53 -3.67 7.35
CA ILE A 24 0.90 -4.01 8.63
C ILE A 24 1.48 -3.13 9.73
N ASP A 25 0.62 -2.67 10.65
CA ASP A 25 0.94 -1.83 11.79
C ASP A 25 1.73 -0.56 11.41
N THR A 26 1.41 0.01 10.24
CA THR A 26 2.04 1.24 9.75
C THR A 26 1.78 2.43 10.66
N GLY A 27 0.69 2.42 11.44
CA GLY A 27 0.23 3.55 12.23
C GLY A 27 -0.16 4.77 11.39
N LEU A 28 -0.23 4.63 10.07
CA LEU A 28 -0.57 5.69 9.14
C LEU A 28 -2.08 5.79 8.97
N LYS A 29 -2.56 7.02 8.75
CA LYS A 29 -3.95 7.28 8.41
C LYS A 29 -4.25 6.84 6.97
N PRO A 30 -5.50 6.46 6.65
CA PRO A 30 -5.90 6.11 5.27
C PRO A 30 -5.59 7.22 4.26
N GLU A 31 -5.73 8.48 4.67
CA GLU A 31 -5.44 9.66 3.84
C GLU A 31 -3.96 9.74 3.44
N GLU A 32 -3.05 9.32 4.32
CA GLU A 32 -1.62 9.32 4.03
C GLU A 32 -1.25 8.12 3.16
N ILE A 33 -1.84 6.94 3.43
CA ILE A 33 -1.62 5.72 2.63
C ILE A 33 -2.08 5.93 1.19
N SER A 34 -3.26 6.51 0.98
CA SER A 34 -3.79 6.83 -0.36
C SER A 34 -2.88 7.80 -1.11
N LYS A 35 -2.37 8.83 -0.43
CA LYS A 35 -1.36 9.74 -0.97
C LYS A 35 -0.10 9.02 -1.41
N ILE A 36 0.44 8.13 -0.58
CA ILE A 36 1.64 7.34 -0.87
C ILE A 36 1.40 6.40 -2.05
N ALA A 37 0.25 5.75 -2.11
CA ALA A 37 -0.09 4.83 -3.19
C ALA A 37 -0.18 5.51 -4.57
N VAL A 38 -0.57 6.80 -4.61
CA VAL A 38 -0.63 7.59 -5.86
C VAL A 38 0.67 8.32 -6.14
N LYS A 39 1.23 9.03 -5.17
CA LYS A 39 2.42 9.88 -5.34
C LYS A 39 3.73 9.10 -5.23
N GLY A 40 3.70 7.88 -4.71
CA GLY A 40 4.90 7.18 -4.29
C GLY A 40 5.50 7.79 -3.03
N GLN A 41 6.44 7.08 -2.42
CA GLN A 41 7.23 7.57 -1.29
C GLN A 41 8.56 6.82 -1.21
N GLY A 42 9.67 7.56 -1.16
CA GLY A 42 11.01 6.98 -1.09
C GLY A 42 11.29 6.07 -2.29
N GLY A 43 11.38 4.76 -2.05
CA GLY A 43 11.58 3.74 -3.09
C GLY A 43 10.32 3.28 -3.82
N MET A 44 9.12 3.69 -3.38
CA MET A 44 7.86 3.38 -4.07
C MET A 44 7.62 4.41 -5.19
N PRO A 45 7.55 3.99 -6.47
CA PRO A 45 7.27 4.91 -7.57
C PRO A 45 5.83 5.43 -7.55
N ALA A 46 5.63 6.62 -8.12
CA ALA A 46 4.30 7.21 -8.30
C ALA A 46 3.49 6.47 -9.38
N GLY A 47 2.16 6.52 -9.27
CA GLY A 47 1.26 5.93 -10.28
C GLY A 47 1.21 4.40 -10.28
N MET A 48 1.67 3.76 -9.19
CA MET A 48 1.53 2.31 -9.00
C MET A 48 0.07 1.90 -8.85
N PHE A 49 -0.72 2.74 -8.21
CA PHE A 49 -2.16 2.58 -8.16
C PHE A 49 -2.82 3.15 -9.43
N LYS A 50 -3.54 2.30 -10.16
CA LYS A 50 -4.23 2.64 -11.43
C LYS A 50 -5.76 2.55 -11.33
N GLY A 51 -6.31 2.31 -10.13
CA GLY A 51 -7.75 2.25 -9.89
C GLY A 51 -8.37 3.63 -9.71
N THR A 52 -9.61 3.66 -9.24
CA THR A 52 -10.34 4.88 -8.90
C THR A 52 -10.02 5.38 -7.48
N ASP A 53 -10.35 6.64 -7.18
CA ASP A 53 -10.19 7.20 -5.83
C ASP A 53 -10.99 6.44 -4.76
N GLU A 54 -12.12 5.82 -5.13
CA GLU A 54 -12.91 4.97 -4.23
C GLU A 54 -12.19 3.65 -3.90
N GLU A 55 -11.60 3.01 -4.91
CA GLU A 55 -10.79 1.81 -4.72
C GLU A 55 -9.53 2.14 -3.90
N LEU A 56 -8.93 3.30 -4.13
CA LEU A 56 -7.78 3.80 -3.39
C LEU A 56 -8.11 4.00 -1.91
N LYS A 57 -9.26 4.64 -1.63
CA LYS A 57 -9.73 4.88 -0.27
C LYS A 57 -9.99 3.56 0.45
N THR A 58 -10.66 2.63 -0.22
CA THR A 58 -10.94 1.29 0.32
C THR A 58 -9.65 0.54 0.64
N LEU A 59 -8.68 0.57 -0.28
CA LEU A 59 -7.36 -0.03 -0.09
C LEU A 59 -6.62 0.61 1.09
N ALA A 60 -6.65 1.94 1.18
CA ALA A 60 -5.96 2.67 2.22
C ALA A 60 -6.57 2.44 3.61
N GLU A 61 -7.89 2.37 3.71
CA GLU A 61 -8.60 1.99 4.93
C GLU A 61 -8.27 0.56 5.35
N PHE A 62 -8.25 -0.37 4.38
CA PHE A 62 -7.83 -1.74 4.62
C PHE A 62 -6.40 -1.79 5.19
N VAL A 63 -5.43 -1.16 4.53
CA VAL A 63 -4.02 -1.12 4.96
C VAL A 63 -3.85 -0.41 6.31
N SER A 64 -4.57 0.67 6.56
CA SER A 64 -4.54 1.39 7.85
C SER A 64 -5.04 0.51 9.00
N GLY A 65 -6.01 -0.36 8.72
CA GLY A 65 -6.56 -1.32 9.68
C GLY A 65 -5.83 -2.66 9.74
N LEU A 66 -4.80 -2.88 8.91
CA LEU A 66 -3.97 -4.08 9.01
C LEU A 66 -3.13 -4.00 10.27
N SER A 67 -3.47 -4.84 11.24
CA SER A 67 -2.68 -5.04 12.45
C SER A 67 -2.33 -6.51 12.62
N THR A 68 -1.08 -6.79 13.00
CA THR A 68 -0.67 -8.11 13.46
C THR A 68 -1.29 -8.30 14.85
N LYS A 69 -2.25 -9.21 14.98
CA LYS A 69 -2.79 -9.59 16.28
C LYS A 69 -2.23 -10.92 16.71
#